data_AF-A0A0P1E1X5-F1
#
_entry.id   AF-A0A0P1E1X5-F1
#
_cell.length_a   1.000
_cell.length_b   1.000
_cell.length_c   1.000
_cell.angle_alpha   90.00
_cell.angle_beta   90.00
_cell.angle_gamma   90.00
#
_symmetry.space_group_name_H-M   'P 1'
#
loop_
_entity.id
_entity.type
_entity.pdbx_description
1 polymer ?
#
loop_
_entity_poly.entity_id
_entity_poly.type
_entity_poly.pdbx_seq_one_letter_code
_entity_poly.pdbx_strand_id
1 'polypeptide(L)'
;MTRYMTAGAAALATSLTLATASMAETTPDLRGAWTGTYTKVSPSRVTTGDAPRFHQGEWLLDIQQQQDNLFWGPSMWRPDAGTDWRVFDATGTISLDGSGTIGIVESSADPQVGVNALVDARYQDGKIYADFRSLRRGTTYSVVLERQVN
;
A
#
# COMPACT_ATOMS: atom_id res chain seq x y z
N MET A 1 20.98 -79.57 13.04
CA MET A 1 21.02 -78.65 11.89
C MET A 1 20.26 -77.39 12.25
N THR A 2 20.98 -76.33 12.59
CA THR A 2 20.45 -75.05 13.06
C THR A 2 20.34 -74.12 11.85
N ARG A 3 19.13 -73.66 11.50
CA ARG A 3 18.92 -72.68 10.42
C ARG A 3 18.82 -71.28 11.02
N TYR A 4 19.77 -70.42 10.66
CA TYR A 4 19.73 -68.99 10.95
C TYR A 4 18.71 -68.30 10.04
N MET A 5 17.78 -67.56 10.63
CA MET A 5 16.90 -66.62 9.92
C MET A 5 17.63 -65.29 9.77
N THR A 6 17.87 -64.87 8.53
CA THR A 6 18.28 -63.50 8.19
C THR A 6 17.08 -62.84 7.53
N ALA A 7 16.40 -61.93 8.24
CA ALA A 7 15.34 -61.10 7.66
C ALA A 7 15.95 -59.77 7.20
N GLY A 8 15.77 -59.46 5.91
CA GLY A 8 16.33 -58.30 5.23
C GLY A 8 15.71 -56.98 5.70
N ALA A 9 16.55 -55.94 5.77
CA ALA A 9 16.15 -54.57 6.00
C ALA A 9 15.36 -54.04 4.79
N ALA A 10 14.13 -53.61 5.01
CA ALA A 10 13.36 -52.85 4.02
C ALA A 10 13.86 -51.40 4.02
N ALA A 11 14.43 -50.96 2.90
CA ALA A 11 14.77 -49.56 2.69
C ALA A 11 13.48 -48.76 2.42
N LEU A 12 13.14 -47.84 3.33
CA LEU A 12 12.12 -46.81 3.11
C LEU A 12 12.67 -45.81 2.10
N ALA A 13 12.22 -45.90 0.86
CA ALA A 13 12.41 -44.87 -0.15
C ALA A 13 11.47 -43.71 0.17
N THR A 14 11.97 -42.72 0.89
CA THR A 14 11.27 -41.44 1.09
C THR A 14 11.24 -40.71 -0.24
N SER A 15 10.10 -40.75 -0.95
CA SER A 15 9.87 -39.91 -2.10
C SER A 15 9.83 -38.45 -1.65
N LEU A 16 10.95 -37.74 -1.83
CA LEU A 16 10.96 -36.28 -1.81
C LEU A 16 10.14 -35.80 -3.02
N THR A 17 8.86 -35.55 -2.82
CA THR A 17 8.12 -34.62 -3.67
C THR A 17 8.71 -33.24 -3.44
N LEU A 18 9.64 -32.81 -4.30
CA LEU A 18 9.93 -31.40 -4.47
C LEU A 18 8.64 -30.75 -4.99
N ALA A 19 7.85 -30.20 -4.08
CA ALA A 19 6.83 -29.24 -4.43
C ALA A 19 7.56 -28.03 -5.01
N THR A 20 7.65 -27.97 -6.34
CA THR A 20 7.82 -26.70 -7.03
C THR A 20 6.60 -25.87 -6.67
N ALA A 21 6.73 -25.05 -5.63
CA ALA A 21 5.81 -23.94 -5.42
C ALA A 21 5.95 -23.08 -6.68
N SER A 22 5.02 -23.24 -7.62
CA SER A 22 4.76 -22.19 -8.59
C SER A 22 4.25 -21.03 -7.75
N MET A 23 5.16 -20.11 -7.38
CA MET A 23 4.77 -18.76 -7.02
C MET A 23 4.13 -18.20 -8.29
N ALA A 24 2.83 -18.47 -8.46
CA ALA A 24 2.02 -17.65 -9.32
C ALA A 24 2.06 -16.29 -8.64
N GLU A 25 2.98 -15.45 -9.13
CA GLU A 25 3.21 -14.05 -8.78
C GLU A 25 1.95 -13.27 -9.19
N THR A 26 0.84 -13.59 -8.51
CA THR A 26 -0.43 -12.95 -8.73
C THR A 26 -0.33 -11.60 -8.07
N THR A 27 -0.28 -10.56 -8.91
CA THR A 27 -0.37 -9.18 -8.46
C THR A 27 -1.53 -9.08 -7.47
N PRO A 28 -1.31 -8.56 -6.25
CA PRO A 28 -2.37 -8.56 -5.26
C PRO A 28 -3.54 -7.70 -5.74
N ASP A 29 -4.75 -8.15 -5.46
CA ASP A 29 -5.95 -7.37 -5.72
C ASP A 29 -6.05 -6.25 -4.68
N LEU A 30 -5.81 -5.01 -5.10
CA LEU A 30 -5.84 -3.83 -4.27
C LEU A 30 -7.22 -3.14 -4.27
N ARG A 31 -8.21 -3.63 -5.02
CA ARG A 31 -9.53 -3.00 -5.07
C ARG A 31 -10.18 -2.85 -3.69
N GLY A 32 -11.00 -1.81 -3.55
CA GLY A 32 -11.71 -1.45 -2.31
C GLY A 32 -11.21 -0.16 -1.67
N ALA A 33 -11.86 0.21 -0.56
CA ALA A 33 -11.55 1.42 0.20
C ALA A 33 -10.47 1.16 1.25
N TRP A 34 -9.44 2.00 1.22
CA TRP A 34 -8.32 1.98 2.16
C TRP A 34 -8.29 3.29 2.93
N THR A 35 -8.32 3.24 4.25
CA THR A 35 -8.34 4.46 5.07
C THR A 35 -7.22 4.47 6.10
N GLY A 36 -6.74 5.66 6.44
CA GLY A 36 -5.78 5.86 7.51
C GLY A 36 -5.80 7.28 8.01
N THR A 37 -5.31 7.47 9.23
CA THR A 37 -5.09 8.79 9.81
C THR A 37 -3.62 9.15 9.70
N TYR A 38 -3.34 10.42 9.41
CA TYR A 38 -1.98 10.94 9.32
C TYR A 38 -1.79 12.15 10.23
N THR A 39 -0.53 12.47 10.52
CA THR A 39 -0.14 13.72 11.15
C THR A 39 0.77 14.50 10.21
N LYS A 40 0.34 15.71 9.84
CA LYS A 40 1.15 16.70 9.13
C LYS A 40 1.82 17.64 10.13
N VAL A 41 3.08 17.94 9.89
CA VAL A 41 3.82 18.98 10.63
C VAL A 41 3.87 20.26 9.81
N SER A 42 3.46 21.38 10.42
CA SER A 42 3.78 22.72 9.94
C SER A 42 5.04 23.20 10.67
N PRO A 43 6.12 23.58 9.95
CA PRO A 43 7.38 23.96 10.58
C PRO A 43 7.22 25.21 11.45
N SER A 44 8.07 25.31 12.48
CA SER A 44 8.19 26.53 13.28
C SER A 44 8.60 27.71 12.40
N ARG A 45 8.08 28.90 12.72
CA ARG A 45 8.51 30.14 12.09
C ARG A 45 9.39 30.90 13.06
N VAL A 46 10.71 30.83 12.84
CA VAL A 46 11.71 31.48 13.69
C VAL A 46 11.45 32.99 13.82
N THR A 47 10.94 33.62 12.77
CA THR A 47 10.61 35.06 12.75
C THR A 47 9.40 35.44 13.60
N THR A 48 8.48 34.51 13.88
CA THR A 48 7.28 34.78 14.72
C THR A 48 7.34 34.09 16.08
N GLY A 49 8.35 33.25 16.33
CA GLY A 49 8.47 32.48 17.58
C GLY A 49 7.49 31.30 17.67
N ASP A 50 6.85 30.94 16.55
CA ASP A 50 5.82 29.90 16.54
C ASP A 50 6.43 28.51 16.75
N ALA A 51 5.88 27.77 17.72
CA ALA A 51 6.17 26.33 17.86
C ALA A 51 5.65 25.55 16.63
N PRO A 52 6.25 24.38 16.32
CA PRO A 52 5.72 23.47 15.31
C PRO A 52 4.27 23.11 15.62
N ARG A 53 3.43 23.05 14.58
CA ARG A 53 2.01 22.68 14.72
C ARG A 53 1.78 21.32 14.08
N PHE A 54 1.06 20.47 14.80
CA PHE A 54 0.69 19.14 14.35
C PHE A 54 -0.78 19.18 13.96
N HIS A 55 -1.07 18.74 12.73
CA HIS A 55 -2.42 18.65 12.20
C HIS A 55 -2.71 17.19 11.92
N GLN A 56 -3.74 16.65 12.56
CA GLN A 56 -4.26 15.36 12.17
C GLN A 56 -5.01 15.49 10.84
N GLY A 57 -5.28 14.35 10.21
CA GLY A 57 -6.10 14.28 9.02
C GLY A 57 -6.39 12.82 8.68
N GLU A 58 -7.33 12.65 7.76
CA GLU A 58 -7.73 11.35 7.23
C GLU A 58 -7.45 11.30 5.75
N TRP A 59 -7.02 10.12 5.30
CA TRP A 59 -6.86 9.80 3.89
C TRP A 59 -7.63 8.52 3.59
N LEU A 60 -8.50 8.59 2.59
CA LEU A 60 -9.20 7.48 1.98
C LEU A 60 -8.73 7.34 0.53
N LEU A 61 -8.17 6.18 0.18
CA LEU A 61 -7.87 5.77 -1.18
C LEU A 61 -8.87 4.69 -1.58
N ASP A 62 -9.77 4.99 -2.50
CA ASP A 62 -10.76 4.03 -3.01
C ASP A 62 -10.31 3.50 -4.37
N ILE A 63 -9.82 2.27 -4.39
CA ILE A 63 -9.35 1.63 -5.62
C ILE A 63 -10.54 0.94 -6.27
N GLN A 64 -11.14 1.59 -7.26
CA GLN A 64 -12.36 1.13 -7.90
C GLN A 64 -12.09 0.12 -9.02
N GLN A 65 -10.98 0.30 -9.74
CA GLN A 65 -10.61 -0.52 -10.88
C GLN A 65 -9.14 -0.91 -10.81
N GLN A 66 -8.85 -2.13 -11.24
CA GLN A 66 -7.49 -2.65 -11.38
C GLN A 66 -7.43 -3.56 -12.62
N GLN A 67 -6.39 -3.37 -13.43
CA GLN A 67 -6.05 -4.20 -14.59
C GLN A 67 -4.58 -4.56 -14.47
N ASP A 68 -4.29 -5.85 -14.28
CA ASP A 68 -2.97 -6.36 -13.95
C ASP A 68 -2.37 -5.60 -12.76
N ASN A 69 -1.31 -4.81 -13.02
CA ASN A 69 -0.62 -4.02 -12.02
C ASN A 69 -1.00 -2.54 -11.98
N LEU A 70 -1.85 -2.07 -12.89
CA LEU A 70 -2.35 -0.71 -12.94
C LEU A 70 -3.69 -0.62 -12.19
N PHE A 71 -3.88 0.42 -11.39
CA PHE A 71 -5.14 0.68 -10.69
C PHE A 71 -5.50 2.16 -10.69
N TRP A 72 -6.79 2.44 -10.53
CA TRP A 72 -7.30 3.82 -10.44
C TRP A 72 -8.60 3.91 -9.64
N GLY A 73 -8.85 5.11 -9.13
CA GLY A 73 -10.02 5.49 -8.37
C GLY A 73 -9.77 6.78 -7.58
N PRO A 74 -10.72 7.25 -6.76
CA PRO A 74 -10.55 8.51 -6.06
C PRO A 74 -9.57 8.40 -4.87
N SER A 75 -8.76 9.43 -4.70
CA SER A 75 -8.00 9.73 -3.50
C SER A 75 -8.61 10.93 -2.79
N MET A 76 -9.00 10.72 -1.54
CA MET A 76 -9.77 11.68 -0.77
C MET A 76 -9.09 11.99 0.56
N TRP A 77 -8.96 13.25 0.90
CA TRP A 77 -8.37 13.62 2.19
C TRP A 77 -9.11 14.79 2.84
N ARG A 78 -9.08 14.80 4.18
CA ARG A 78 -9.64 15.89 4.99
C ARG A 78 -8.77 16.13 6.23
N PRO A 79 -8.60 17.39 6.66
CA PRO A 79 -7.83 17.70 7.87
C PRO A 79 -8.56 17.32 9.16
N ASP A 80 -9.88 17.15 9.15
CA ASP A 80 -10.64 16.69 10.32
C ASP A 80 -12.00 16.12 9.90
N ALA A 81 -12.66 15.39 10.80
CA ALA A 81 -13.93 14.71 10.50
C ALA A 81 -15.10 15.67 10.15
N GLY A 82 -15.01 16.95 10.52
CA GLY A 82 -16.02 17.97 10.26
C GLY A 82 -15.82 18.74 8.96
N THR A 83 -14.73 18.46 8.24
CA THR A 83 -14.41 19.11 6.96
C THR A 83 -14.78 18.25 5.76
N ASP A 84 -15.17 18.92 4.68
CA ASP A 84 -15.47 18.26 3.42
C ASP A 84 -14.24 17.55 2.85
N TRP A 85 -14.49 16.39 2.24
CA TRP A 85 -13.47 15.64 1.53
C TRP A 85 -12.96 16.42 0.33
N ARG A 86 -11.64 16.52 0.24
CA ARG A 86 -10.97 16.98 -0.98
C ARG A 86 -10.71 15.76 -1.84
N VAL A 87 -11.24 15.77 -3.06
CA VAL A 87 -11.20 14.62 -3.97
C VAL A 87 -10.22 14.89 -5.12
N PHE A 88 -9.35 13.92 -5.36
CA PHE A 88 -8.45 13.84 -6.49
C PHE A 88 -8.59 12.46 -7.14
N ASP A 89 -8.15 12.33 -8.38
CA ASP A 89 -8.05 11.05 -9.06
C ASP A 89 -6.68 10.44 -8.75
N ALA A 90 -6.66 9.21 -8.26
CA ALA A 90 -5.46 8.42 -8.05
C ALA A 90 -5.29 7.46 -9.23
N THR A 91 -4.11 7.47 -9.84
CA THR A 91 -3.68 6.41 -10.75
C THR A 91 -2.36 5.87 -10.23
N GLY A 92 -2.26 4.54 -10.06
CA GLY A 92 -1.08 3.93 -9.49
C GLY A 92 -0.75 2.58 -10.09
N THR A 93 0.48 2.14 -9.83
CA THR A 93 0.97 0.83 -10.25
C THR A 93 1.60 0.12 -9.07
N ILE A 94 1.39 -1.20 -8.97
CA ILE A 94 2.13 -2.07 -8.07
C ILE A 94 3.21 -2.84 -8.82
N SER A 95 4.29 -3.21 -8.13
CA SER A 95 5.36 -4.00 -8.71
C SER A 95 4.89 -5.41 -9.08
N LEU A 96 5.47 -5.96 -10.16
CA LEU A 96 5.19 -7.32 -10.62
C LEU A 96 6.14 -8.35 -10.01
N ASP A 97 7.26 -7.92 -9.43
CA ASP A 97 8.34 -8.73 -8.85
C ASP A 97 8.06 -9.23 -7.43
N GLY A 98 6.81 -9.12 -6.97
CA GLY A 98 6.39 -9.51 -5.63
C GLY A 98 6.90 -8.62 -4.49
N SER A 99 7.68 -7.55 -4.74
CA SER A 99 8.19 -6.67 -3.67
C SER A 99 7.09 -5.85 -2.96
N GLY A 100 5.94 -5.70 -3.63
CA GLY A 100 4.79 -4.96 -3.15
C GLY A 100 4.95 -3.45 -3.26
N THR A 101 5.98 -2.95 -3.96
CA THR A 101 6.19 -1.52 -4.15
C THR A 101 5.07 -0.92 -4.99
N ILE A 102 4.55 0.23 -4.56
CA ILE A 102 3.48 0.96 -5.22
C ILE A 102 3.95 2.39 -5.51
N GLY A 103 3.66 2.87 -6.71
CA GLY A 103 3.74 4.30 -7.05
C GLY A 103 2.35 4.83 -7.39
N ILE A 104 1.98 6.00 -6.88
CA ILE A 104 0.68 6.65 -7.18
C ILE A 104 0.91 8.10 -7.59
N VAL A 105 0.17 8.53 -8.60
CA VAL A 105 0.03 9.94 -9.00
C VAL A 105 -1.39 10.38 -8.64
N GLU A 106 -1.50 11.47 -7.88
CA GLU A 106 -2.77 12.16 -7.70
C GLU A 106 -2.89 13.32 -8.67
N SER A 107 -4.02 13.38 -9.36
CA SER A 107 -4.34 14.44 -10.30
C SER A 107 -5.73 15.02 -10.03
N SER A 108 -5.92 16.27 -10.40
CA SER A 108 -7.23 16.91 -10.33
C SER A 108 -7.97 16.76 -11.65
N ALA A 109 -9.28 16.57 -11.58
CA ALA A 109 -10.16 16.71 -12.74
C ALA A 109 -10.12 18.13 -13.34
N ASP A 110 -9.70 19.15 -12.59
CA ASP A 110 -9.40 20.47 -13.13
C ASP A 110 -8.02 20.45 -13.83
N PRO A 111 -7.96 20.61 -15.17
CA PRO A 111 -6.71 20.58 -15.92
C PRO A 111 -5.76 21.74 -15.54
N GLN A 112 -6.26 22.84 -14.97
CA GLN A 112 -5.42 23.94 -14.46
C GLN A 112 -4.68 23.57 -13.17
N VAL A 113 -5.22 22.60 -12.42
CA VAL A 113 -4.58 22.04 -11.23
C VAL A 113 -3.62 20.91 -11.62
N GLY A 114 -3.99 20.04 -12.56
CA GLY A 114 -3.12 18.96 -13.03
C GLY A 114 -2.69 18.03 -11.90
N VAL A 115 -1.40 17.65 -11.86
CA VAL A 115 -0.87 16.75 -10.82
C VAL A 115 -0.77 17.46 -9.46
N ASN A 116 -1.35 16.85 -8.43
CA ASN A 116 -1.35 17.31 -7.05
C ASN A 116 -0.20 16.71 -6.23
N ALA A 117 0.05 15.41 -6.37
CA ALA A 117 0.97 14.69 -5.51
C ALA A 117 1.59 13.46 -6.19
N LEU A 118 2.75 13.07 -5.66
CA LEU A 118 3.37 11.77 -5.86
C LEU A 118 3.32 11.00 -4.54
N VAL A 119 3.03 9.72 -4.63
CA VAL A 119 3.00 8.82 -3.48
C VAL A 119 3.93 7.65 -3.74
N ASP A 120 4.88 7.47 -2.84
CA ASP A 120 5.68 6.25 -2.75
C ASP A 120 5.02 5.35 -1.70
N ALA A 121 4.71 4.11 -2.03
CA ALA A 121 4.00 3.22 -1.12
C ALA A 121 4.49 1.77 -1.20
N ARG A 122 4.08 0.96 -0.23
CA ARG A 122 4.33 -0.47 -0.20
C ARG A 122 3.11 -1.22 0.33
N TYR A 123 2.67 -2.23 -0.39
CA TYR A 123 1.73 -3.23 0.08
C TYR A 123 2.47 -4.32 0.86
N GLN A 124 2.13 -4.45 2.14
CA GLN A 124 2.72 -5.45 3.02
C GLN A 124 1.71 -5.84 4.10
N ASP A 125 1.61 -7.15 4.40
CA ASP A 125 0.79 -7.68 5.49
C ASP A 125 -0.69 -7.21 5.45
N GLY A 126 -1.24 -7.08 4.24
CA GLY A 126 -2.63 -6.63 4.04
C GLY A 126 -2.87 -5.13 4.25
N LYS A 127 -1.81 -4.32 4.32
CA LYS A 127 -1.84 -2.87 4.51
C LYS A 127 -1.05 -2.14 3.43
N ILE A 128 -1.35 -0.86 3.23
CA ILE A 128 -0.57 0.02 2.36
C ILE A 128 0.15 1.05 3.24
N TYR A 129 1.47 1.01 3.24
CA TYR A 129 2.32 2.00 3.87
C TYR A 129 2.65 3.05 2.83
N ALA A 130 2.26 4.31 3.03
CA ALA A 130 2.36 5.34 2.00
C ALA A 130 2.99 6.63 2.51
N ASP A 131 3.91 7.16 1.71
CA ASP A 131 4.51 8.48 1.87
C ASP A 131 3.94 9.41 0.81
N PHE A 132 3.18 10.40 1.27
CA PHE A 132 2.56 11.39 0.41
C PHE A 132 3.45 12.63 0.27
N ARG A 133 3.58 13.14 -0.96
CA ARG A 133 4.29 14.41 -1.25
C ARG A 133 3.48 15.27 -2.21
N SER A 134 2.92 16.37 -1.70
CA SER A 134 2.24 17.36 -2.55
C SER A 134 3.26 18.17 -3.35
N LEU A 135 3.05 18.25 -4.66
CA LEU A 135 3.82 19.09 -5.57
C LEU A 135 3.41 20.57 -5.51
N ARG A 136 2.26 20.88 -4.91
CA ARG A 136 1.69 22.23 -4.89
C ARG A 136 1.76 22.94 -3.54
N ARG A 137 1.68 22.19 -2.44
CA ARG A 137 1.54 22.77 -1.09
C ARG A 137 2.72 22.47 -0.16
N GLY A 138 3.79 21.85 -0.67
CA GLY A 138 4.95 21.44 0.13
C GLY A 138 4.57 20.59 1.35
N THR A 139 3.45 19.86 1.25
CA THR A 139 2.89 19.05 2.33
C THR A 139 3.35 17.63 2.14
N THR A 140 3.94 17.05 3.19
CA THR A 140 4.31 15.65 3.24
C THR A 140 3.81 15.02 4.54
N TYR A 141 3.44 13.75 4.46
CA TYR A 141 3.09 12.93 5.61
C TYR A 141 3.21 11.46 5.22
N SER A 142 3.33 10.61 6.24
CA SER A 142 3.28 9.15 6.10
C SER A 142 1.99 8.63 6.72
N VAL A 143 1.44 7.56 6.16
CA VAL A 143 0.23 6.91 6.64
C VAL A 143 0.32 5.39 6.48
N VAL A 144 -0.42 4.68 7.32
CA VAL A 144 -0.78 3.29 7.07
C VAL A 144 -2.25 3.26 6.69
N LEU A 145 -2.55 2.81 5.49
CA LEU A 145 -3.91 2.62 5.02
C LEU A 145 -4.33 1.16 5.24
N GLU A 146 -5.48 1.00 5.88
CA GLU A 146 -6.10 -0.28 6.17
C GLU A 146 -7.38 -0.43 5.36
N ARG A 147 -7.56 -1.61 4.76
CA ARG A 147 -8.76 -1.91 3.98
C ARG A 147 -9.99 -1.90 4.89
N GLN A 148 -11.01 -1.17 4.48
CA GLN A 148 -12.31 -1.20 5.15
C GLN A 148 -12.99 -2.54 4.87
N VAL A 149 -13.29 -3.27 5.94
CA VAL A 149 -14.10 -4.49 5.87
C VAL A 149 -15.55 -4.05 6.05
N ASN A 150 -16.36 -4.22 5.00
CA ASN A 150 -17.81 -4.08 5.09
C ASN A 150 -18.43 -5.33 5.71
#